data_AF-A0A2V1N1W7-F1
#
_entry.id   AF-A0A2V1N1W7-F1
#
_cell.length_a   1.000
_cell.length_b   1.000
_cell.length_c   1.000
_cell.angle_alpha   90.00
_cell.angle_beta   90.00
_cell.angle_gamma   90.00
#
_symmetry.space_group_name_H-M   'P 1'
#
loop_
_entity.id
_entity.type
_entity.pdbx_description
1 polymer ?
#
loop_
_entity_poly.entity_id
_entity_poly.type
_entity_poly.pdbx_seq_one_letter_code
_entity_poly.pdbx_strand_id
1 'polypeptide(L)'
;MKSVVIGLLVCGAAYVTIWVTADLQDGFVTQRFLSRELRTQEAPKLKRVSGSQRTYHQLKRLKHPIKVSVQADDQGSADISYYPMKINQRIYWVSLKQGQFPLFDQVVKIESEQDL
;
A
#
# COMPACT_ATOMS: atom_id res chain seq x y z
N MET A 1 21.58 33.89 -13.26
CA MET A 1 20.12 33.75 -13.05
C MET A 1 19.52 32.51 -13.72
N LYS A 2 19.72 32.27 -15.03
CA LYS A 2 19.16 31.10 -15.73
C LYS A 2 19.54 29.72 -15.12
N SER A 3 20.79 29.57 -14.68
CA SER A 3 21.29 28.32 -14.08
C SER A 3 20.67 27.99 -12.72
N VAL A 4 20.28 28.99 -11.95
CA VAL A 4 19.61 28.82 -10.64
C VAL A 4 18.17 28.37 -10.82
N VAL A 5 17.48 28.91 -11.84
CA VAL A 5 16.11 28.52 -12.20
C VAL A 5 16.07 27.08 -12.72
N ILE A 6 17.05 26.67 -13.54
CA ILE A 6 17.17 25.29 -14.01
C ILE A 6 17.43 24.34 -12.85
N GLY A 7 18.32 24.71 -11.92
CA GLY A 7 18.60 23.90 -10.71
C GLY A 7 17.35 23.69 -9.84
N LEU A 8 16.55 24.74 -9.63
CA LEU A 8 15.29 24.66 -8.88
C LEU A 8 14.25 23.76 -9.57
N LEU A 9 14.14 23.84 -10.90
CA LEU A 9 13.22 22.99 -11.65
C LEU A 9 13.63 21.51 -11.61
N VAL A 10 14.94 21.21 -11.66
CA VAL A 10 15.44 19.84 -11.55
C VAL A 10 15.22 19.28 -10.15
N CYS A 11 15.49 20.06 -9.09
CA CYS A 11 15.21 19.63 -7.72
C CYS A 11 13.71 19.43 -7.47
N GLY A 12 12.85 20.33 -7.99
CA GLY A 12 11.40 20.18 -7.91
C GLY A 12 10.89 18.94 -8.64
N ALA A 13 11.39 18.67 -9.85
CA ALA A 13 11.04 17.47 -10.60
C ALA A 13 11.52 16.19 -9.90
N ALA A 14 12.74 16.18 -9.35
CA ALA A 14 13.27 15.06 -8.59
C ALA A 14 12.43 14.80 -7.33
N TYR A 15 12.04 15.85 -6.61
CA TYR A 15 11.16 15.75 -5.45
C TYR A 15 9.81 15.11 -5.81
N VAL A 16 9.13 15.61 -6.85
CA VAL A 16 7.86 15.04 -7.32
C VAL A 16 8.03 13.58 -7.74
N THR A 17 9.14 13.24 -8.41
CA THR A 17 9.42 11.86 -8.83
C THR A 17 9.54 10.91 -7.64
N ILE A 18 10.23 11.33 -6.57
CA ILE A 18 10.39 10.51 -5.34
C ILE A 18 9.03 10.20 -4.71
N TRP A 19 8.15 11.19 -4.58
CA TRP A 19 6.80 11.00 -4.04
C TRP A 19 5.95 10.05 -4.88
N VAL A 20 5.95 10.25 -6.20
CA VAL A 20 5.20 9.36 -7.12
C VAL A 20 5.73 7.92 -7.05
N THR A 21 7.05 7.72 -6.87
CA THR A 21 7.61 6.38 -6.72
C THR A 21 7.26 5.70 -5.40
N ALA A 22 7.09 6.46 -4.31
CA ALA A 22 6.69 5.92 -3.01
C ALA A 22 5.25 5.37 -3.03
N ASP A 23 4.30 6.15 -3.55
CA ASP A 23 2.90 5.72 -3.68
C ASP A 23 2.76 4.46 -4.56
N LEU A 24 3.58 4.36 -5.62
CA LEU A 24 3.61 3.18 -6.50
C LEU A 24 4.20 1.96 -5.78
N GLN A 25 5.19 2.15 -4.92
CA GLN A 25 5.81 1.07 -4.14
C GLN A 25 4.82 0.45 -3.15
N ASP A 26 4.06 1.27 -2.41
CA ASP A 26 3.11 0.80 -1.39
C ASP A 26 1.93 0.03 -2.01
N GLY A 27 1.41 0.53 -3.14
CA GLY A 27 0.44 -0.19 -3.95
C GLY A 27 0.98 -1.53 -4.47
N PHE A 28 2.23 -1.55 -4.93
CA PHE A 28 2.88 -2.76 -5.44
C PHE A 28 3.12 -3.82 -4.34
N VAL A 29 3.60 -3.40 -3.16
CA VAL A 29 3.80 -4.28 -1.99
C VAL A 29 2.49 -4.95 -1.61
N THR A 30 1.42 -4.17 -1.49
CA THR A 30 0.09 -4.66 -1.12
C THR A 30 -0.48 -5.60 -2.20
N GLN A 31 -0.35 -5.24 -3.47
CA GLN A 31 -0.79 -6.09 -4.58
C GLN A 31 -0.05 -7.43 -4.61
N ARG A 32 1.27 -7.40 -4.39
CA ARG A 32 2.10 -8.61 -4.37
C ARG A 32 1.77 -9.50 -3.19
N PHE A 33 1.57 -8.92 -2.00
CA PHE A 33 1.12 -9.63 -0.80
C PHE A 33 -0.20 -10.35 -1.06
N LEU A 34 -1.24 -9.62 -1.49
CA LEU A 34 -2.56 -10.20 -1.76
C LEU A 34 -2.53 -11.25 -2.87
N SER A 35 -1.82 -10.98 -3.96
CA SER A 35 -1.69 -11.93 -5.06
C SER A 35 -1.01 -13.23 -4.64
N ARG A 36 -0.06 -13.17 -3.71
CA ARG A 36 0.61 -14.35 -3.16
C ARG A 36 -0.31 -15.13 -2.22
N GLU A 37 -0.92 -14.46 -1.24
CA GLU A 37 -1.73 -15.13 -0.23
C GLU A 37 -3.07 -15.65 -0.77
N LEU A 38 -3.66 -14.99 -1.77
CA LEU A 38 -4.91 -15.49 -2.39
C LEU A 38 -4.70 -16.66 -3.34
N ARG A 39 -3.45 -16.93 -3.74
CA ARG A 39 -3.10 -18.15 -4.48
C ARG A 39 -2.94 -19.37 -3.57
N THR A 40 -2.72 -19.18 -2.27
CA THR A 40 -2.60 -20.29 -1.32
C THR A 40 -3.97 -20.58 -0.70
N GLN A 41 -4.38 -21.85 -0.66
CA GLN A 41 -5.72 -22.23 -0.21
C GLN A 41 -6.00 -21.87 1.27
N GLU A 42 -4.95 -21.88 2.11
CA GLU A 42 -5.04 -21.65 3.56
C GLU A 42 -4.77 -20.20 3.99
N ALA A 43 -4.03 -19.42 3.19
CA ALA A 43 -3.72 -18.00 3.40
C ALA A 43 -3.53 -17.56 4.88
N PRO A 44 -2.65 -18.21 5.67
CA PRO A 44 -2.56 -17.97 7.11
C PRO A 44 -2.10 -16.55 7.44
N LYS A 45 -1.27 -15.93 6.59
CA LYS A 45 -0.86 -14.54 6.79
C LYS A 45 -2.00 -13.59 6.46
N LEU A 46 -2.79 -13.86 5.42
CA LEU A 46 -3.98 -13.06 5.09
C LEU A 46 -4.95 -13.00 6.27
N LYS A 47 -5.22 -14.14 6.92
CA LYS A 47 -6.08 -14.19 8.11
C LYS A 47 -5.50 -13.36 9.27
N ARG A 48 -4.18 -13.39 9.47
CA ARG A 48 -3.49 -12.64 10.53
C ARG A 48 -3.53 -11.13 10.31
N VAL A 49 -3.32 -10.67 9.08
CA VAL A 49 -3.30 -9.24 8.76
C VAL A 49 -4.69 -8.67 8.53
N SER A 50 -5.73 -9.51 8.36
CA SER A 50 -7.10 -9.00 8.27
C SER A 50 -7.56 -8.52 9.65
N GLY A 51 -7.95 -7.25 9.77
CA GLY A 51 -8.40 -6.67 11.05
C GLY A 51 -9.67 -7.31 11.61
N SER A 52 -10.45 -8.00 10.75
CA SER A 52 -11.65 -8.72 11.14
C SER A 52 -11.86 -9.98 10.30
N GLN A 53 -12.73 -10.90 10.79
CA GLN A 53 -13.17 -12.05 10.02
C GLN A 53 -13.97 -11.65 8.77
N ARG A 54 -14.72 -10.54 8.83
CA ARG A 54 -15.44 -9.97 7.68
C ARG A 54 -14.45 -9.53 6.60
N THR A 55 -13.45 -8.73 6.96
CA THR A 55 -12.39 -8.28 6.05
C THR A 55 -11.68 -9.47 5.43
N TYR A 56 -11.30 -10.48 6.22
CA TYR A 56 -10.69 -11.71 5.70
C TYR A 56 -11.55 -12.39 4.62
N HIS A 57 -12.85 -12.59 4.86
CA HIS A 57 -13.73 -13.22 3.90
C HIS A 57 -13.96 -12.36 2.65
N GLN A 58 -13.98 -11.03 2.79
CA GLN A 58 -14.04 -10.13 1.62
C GLN A 58 -12.78 -10.25 0.77
N LEU A 59 -11.59 -10.21 1.39
CA LEU A 59 -10.31 -10.35 0.70
C LEU A 59 -10.20 -11.71 0.00
N LYS A 60 -10.63 -12.80 0.66
CA LYS A 60 -10.62 -14.15 0.06
C LYS A 60 -11.52 -14.29 -1.18
N ARG A 61 -12.51 -13.41 -1.33
CA ARG A 61 -13.45 -13.40 -2.46
C ARG A 61 -13.01 -12.47 -3.61
N LEU A 62 -11.86 -11.80 -3.48
CA LEU A 62 -11.34 -10.95 -4.54
C LEU A 62 -11.02 -11.77 -5.79
N LYS A 63 -11.49 -11.29 -6.95
CA LYS A 63 -11.21 -11.93 -8.25
C LYS A 63 -9.83 -11.52 -8.74
N HIS A 64 -9.07 -12.46 -9.31
CA HIS A 64 -7.85 -12.13 -10.04
C HIS A 64 -8.17 -11.45 -11.39
N PRO A 65 -7.30 -10.57 -11.91
CA PRO A 65 -6.10 -10.04 -11.25
C PRO A 65 -6.44 -9.05 -10.13
N ILE A 66 -5.63 -9.02 -9.07
CA ILE A 66 -5.75 -8.04 -7.99
C ILE A 66 -5.15 -6.72 -8.48
N LYS A 67 -5.95 -5.65 -8.47
CA LYS A 67 -5.52 -4.29 -8.76
C LYS A 67 -5.57 -3.48 -7.48
N VAL A 68 -4.45 -2.86 -7.12
CA VAL A 68 -4.33 -1.95 -5.97
C VAL A 68 -3.94 -0.57 -6.47
N SER A 69 -4.62 0.47 -6.00
CA SER A 69 -4.22 1.86 -6.19
C SER A 69 -4.29 2.61 -4.87
N VAL A 70 -3.22 3.30 -4.51
CA VAL A 70 -3.14 4.16 -3.33
C VAL A 70 -4.00 5.41 -3.57
N GLN A 71 -4.81 5.79 -2.58
CA GLN A 71 -5.40 7.13 -2.52
C GLN A 71 -4.47 7.93 -1.60
N ALA A 72 -3.89 9.00 -2.15
CA ALA A 72 -2.63 9.64 -1.73
C ALA A 72 -2.63 10.35 -0.36
N ASP A 73 -3.36 9.86 0.64
CA ASP A 73 -3.31 10.36 2.01
C ASP A 73 -2.55 9.35 2.89
N ASP A 74 -1.25 9.61 3.13
CA ASP A 74 -0.49 8.91 4.16
C ASP A 74 -0.88 9.49 5.52
N GLN A 75 -1.47 8.66 6.37
CA GLN A 75 -1.69 9.00 7.77
C GLN A 75 -0.85 8.06 8.64
N GLY A 76 0.37 8.46 8.96
CA GLY A 76 1.35 7.56 9.59
C GLY A 76 2.34 8.23 10.52
N SER A 77 2.98 7.43 11.37
CA SER A 77 4.18 7.81 12.13
C SER A 77 5.37 6.97 11.66
N ALA A 78 6.60 7.37 12.03
CA ALA A 78 7.87 6.87 11.46
C ALA A 78 8.04 5.34 11.31
N ASP A 79 7.28 4.51 12.04
CA ASP A 79 7.37 3.04 11.97
C ASP A 79 6.20 2.37 11.22
N ILE A 80 5.01 3.00 11.16
CA ILE A 80 3.81 2.42 10.54
C ILE A 80 3.03 3.53 9.83
N SER A 81 2.85 3.35 8.52
CA SER A 81 2.01 4.19 7.67
C SER A 81 0.66 3.55 7.42
N TYR A 82 -0.39 4.37 7.30
CA TYR A 82 -1.77 3.92 7.08
C TYR A 82 -2.33 4.57 5.82
N TYR A 83 -2.76 3.75 4.87
CA TYR A 83 -3.18 4.21 3.56
C TYR A 83 -4.59 3.74 3.23
N PRO A 84 -5.49 4.63 2.78
CA PRO A 84 -6.69 4.23 2.08
C PRO A 84 -6.30 3.72 0.69
N MET A 85 -6.48 2.43 0.45
CA MET A 85 -6.18 1.77 -0.82
C MET A 85 -7.43 1.22 -1.48
N LYS A 86 -7.56 1.43 -2.79
CA LYS A 86 -8.61 0.81 -3.60
C LYS A 86 -8.13 -0.53 -4.13
N ILE A 87 -8.75 -1.62 -3.66
CA ILE A 87 -8.45 -3.00 -4.04
C ILE A 87 -9.65 -3.57 -4.81
N ASN A 88 -9.48 -3.86 -6.11
CA ASN A 88 -10.55 -4.34 -7.01
C ASN A 88 -11.90 -3.58 -6.83
N GLN A 89 -11.84 -2.26 -6.83
CA GLN A 89 -12.98 -1.33 -6.70
C GLN A 89 -13.51 -1.07 -5.28
N ARG A 90 -13.01 -1.74 -4.24
CA ARG A 90 -13.39 -1.49 -2.84
C ARG A 90 -12.29 -0.76 -2.09
N ILE A 91 -12.67 0.08 -1.13
CA ILE A 91 -11.71 0.78 -0.28
C ILE A 91 -11.38 -0.11 0.92
N TYR A 92 -10.09 -0.27 1.16
CA TYR A 92 -9.52 -0.90 2.35
C TYR A 92 -8.48 0.03 2.93
N TRP A 93 -8.38 0.04 4.23
CA TRP A 93 -7.27 0.70 4.89
C TRP A 93 -6.16 -0.29 5.17
N VAL A 94 -4.96 0.06 4.72
CA VAL A 94 -3.79 -0.81 4.75
C VAL A 94 -2.73 -0.18 5.61
N SER A 95 -2.36 -0.87 6.70
CA SER A 95 -1.20 -0.53 7.51
C SER A 95 0.04 -1.20 6.94
N LEU A 96 1.05 -0.39 6.62
CA LEU A 96 2.36 -0.83 6.18
C LEU A 96 3.38 -0.51 7.28
N LYS A 97 4.15 -1.52 7.69
CA LYS A 97 5.34 -1.29 8.53
C LYS A 97 6.49 -0.90 7.61
N GLN A 98 7.09 0.25 7.87
CA GLN A 98 8.21 0.74 7.07
C GLN A 98 9.44 -0.14 7.27
N GLY A 99 10.06 -0.55 6.17
CA GLY A 99 11.32 -1.28 6.19
C GLY A 99 12.51 -0.32 6.08
N GLN A 100 13.52 -0.49 6.93
CA GLN A 100 14.82 0.14 6.68
C GLN A 100 15.57 -0.68 5.63
N PHE A 101 16.05 -0.03 4.57
CA PHE A 101 16.82 -0.68 3.51
C PHE A 101 17.89 -1.63 4.10
N PRO A 102 17.97 -2.90 3.68
CA PRO A 102 17.35 -3.50 2.48
C PRO A 102 15.94 -4.10 2.70
N LEU A 103 15.31 -3.88 3.86
CA LEU A 103 13.98 -4.39 4.15
C LEU A 103 12.94 -3.56 3.41
N PHE A 104 12.08 -4.23 2.64
CA PHE A 104 10.90 -3.61 2.02
C PHE A 104 9.75 -3.51 3.01
N ASP A 105 8.82 -2.60 2.75
CA ASP A 105 7.61 -2.42 3.55
C ASP A 105 6.79 -3.71 3.61
N GLN A 106 6.06 -3.87 4.71
CA GLN A 106 5.29 -5.09 4.96
C GLN A 106 3.86 -4.75 5.36
N VAL A 107 2.90 -5.43 4.73
CA VAL A 107 1.50 -5.40 5.13
C VAL A 107 1.36 -6.01 6.52
N VAL A 108 0.95 -5.20 7.49
CA VAL A 108 0.70 -5.65 8.87
C VAL A 108 -0.77 -5.70 9.21
N LYS A 109 -1.60 -4.86 8.58
CA LYS A 109 -3.05 -4.84 8.79
C LYS A 109 -3.79 -4.42 7.51
N ILE A 110 -4.95 -5.02 7.27
CA ILE A 110 -5.92 -4.62 6.25
C ILE A 110 -7.30 -4.61 6.90
N GLU A 111 -8.01 -3.50 6.78
CA GLU A 111 -9.36 -3.30 7.29
C GLU A 111 -10.29 -2.84 6.18
N SER A 112 -11.48 -3.43 6.11
CA SER A 112 -12.55 -2.89 5.28
C SER A 112 -13.08 -1.60 5.89
N GLU A 113 -13.54 -0.68 5.06
CA GLU A 113 -14.16 0.59 5.50
C GLU A 113 -15.30 0.39 6.52
N GLN A 114 -15.93 -0.78 6.51
CA GLN A 114 -17.04 -1.16 7.38
C GLN A 114 -16.61 -1.66 8.76
N ASP A 115 -15.31 -1.87 8.96
CA ASP A 115 -14.71 -2.39 10.19
C ASP A 115 -13.81 -1.36 10.90
N LEU A 116 -13.77 -0.12 10.39
CA LEU A 116 -13.11 1.02 11.03
C LEU A 116 -13.92 1.55 12.22
#